data_AF-A0AAJ1M983-F1
#
_entry.id   AF-A0AAJ1M983-F1
#
_cell.length_a   1.000
_cell.length_b   1.000
_cell.length_c   1.000
_cell.angle_alpha   90.00
_cell.angle_beta   90.00
_cell.angle_gamma   90.00
#
_symmetry.space_group_name_H-M   'P 1'
#
loop_
_entity.id
_entity.type
_entity.pdbx_description
1 polymer ?
#
loop_
_entity_poly.entity_id
_entity_poly.type
_entity_poly.pdbx_seq_one_letter_code
_entity_poly.pdbx_strand_id
1 'polypeptide(L)' 'MAGYSTKQLLDWYLQGYHEIAISHGLTLSMLEDYLHEHEYERDLSYRMIKTLERELRSMNKDKGL' A
#
# COMPACT_ATOMS: atom_id res chain seq x y z
N MET A 1 9.25 -7.62 -18.90
CA MET A 1 8.81 -7.70 -17.48
C MET A 1 7.40 -7.16 -17.44
N ALA A 2 6.40 -8.04 -17.29
CA ALA A 2 5.04 -7.56 -17.02
C ALA A 2 5.02 -7.09 -15.56
N GLY A 3 4.88 -5.79 -15.34
CA GLY A 3 4.63 -5.27 -13.99
C GLY A 3 3.28 -5.76 -13.48
N TYR A 4 3.14 -5.89 -12.16
CA TYR A 4 1.84 -6.19 -11.56
C TYR A 4 0.90 -5.00 -11.71
N SER A 5 -0.39 -5.27 -11.88
CA SER A 5 -1.40 -4.21 -11.93
C SER A 5 -1.60 -3.59 -10.55
N THR A 6 -2.02 -2.32 -10.50
CA THR A 6 -2.39 -1.64 -9.24
C THR A 6 -3.38 -2.46 -8.42
N LYS A 7 -4.39 -3.04 -9.09
CA LYS A 7 -5.38 -3.90 -8.44
C LYS A 7 -4.73 -5.10 -7.73
N GLN A 8 -3.80 -5.77 -8.39
CA GLN A 8 -3.13 -6.95 -7.80
C GLN A 8 -2.25 -6.56 -6.59
N LEU A 9 -1.58 -5.40 -6.65
CA LEU A 9 -0.80 -4.89 -5.52
C LEU A 9 -1.71 -4.55 -4.33
N LEU A 10 -2.87 -3.95 -4.58
CA LEU A 10 -3.87 -3.65 -3.57
C LEU A 10 -4.47 -4.93 -2.98
N ASP A 11 -4.85 -5.90 -3.81
CA ASP A 11 -5.39 -7.19 -3.38
C ASP A 11 -4.41 -7.89 -2.42
N TRP A 12 -3.13 -7.95 -2.78
CA TRP A 12 -2.09 -8.49 -1.91
C TRP A 12 -1.97 -7.75 -0.60
N TYR A 13 -1.96 -6.42 -0.63
CA TYR A 13 -1.87 -5.60 0.57
C TYR A 13 -3.07 -5.82 1.50
N LEU A 14 -4.29 -5.87 0.96
CA LEU A 14 -5.51 -6.11 1.73
C LEU A 14 -5.59 -7.53 2.30
N GLN A 15 -4.96 -8.50 1.64
CA GLN A 15 -4.84 -9.88 2.13
C GLN A 15 -3.72 -10.07 3.18
N GLY A 16 -2.95 -9.01 3.49
CA GLY A 16 -1.87 -9.05 4.48
C GLY A 16 -0.48 -9.33 3.90
N TYR A 17 -0.34 -9.46 2.58
CA TYR A 17 0.94 -9.60 1.89
C TYR A 17 1.63 -8.23 1.69
N HIS A 18 1.74 -7.45 2.75
CA HIS A 18 2.18 -6.06 2.71
C HIS A 18 3.59 -5.90 2.11
N GLU A 19 4.55 -6.71 2.54
CA GLU A 19 5.93 -6.66 2.04
C GLU A 19 6.03 -6.96 0.54
N ILE A 20 5.25 -7.92 0.04
CA ILE A 20 5.21 -8.30 -1.38
C ILE A 20 4.64 -7.13 -2.19
N ALA A 21 3.50 -6.59 -1.77
CA ALA A 21 2.85 -5.48 -2.44
C ALA A 21 3.76 -4.23 -2.50
N ILE A 22 4.38 -3.87 -1.38
CA ILE A 22 5.28 -2.71 -1.29
C ILE A 22 6.55 -2.93 -2.12
N SER A 23 7.17 -4.12 -2.02
CA SER A 23 8.39 -4.44 -2.77
C SER A 23 8.17 -4.42 -4.29
N HIS A 24 6.94 -4.68 -4.72
CA HIS A 24 6.54 -4.61 -6.13
C HIS A 24 5.94 -3.27 -6.57
N GLY A 25 5.96 -2.26 -5.70
CA GLY A 25 5.68 -0.88 -6.08
C GLY A 25 4.34 -0.31 -5.64
N LEU A 26 3.67 -0.93 -4.65
CA LEU A 26 2.50 -0.29 -4.02
C LEU A 26 2.92 1.05 -3.40
N THR A 27 2.24 2.13 -3.79
CA THR A 27 2.45 3.46 -3.24
C THR A 27 1.30 3.90 -2.36
N LEU A 28 1.53 4.95 -1.55
CA LEU A 28 0.49 5.56 -0.73
C LEU A 28 -0.68 6.07 -1.58
N SER A 29 -0.38 6.73 -2.71
CA SER A 29 -1.39 7.29 -3.61
C SER A 29 -2.30 6.22 -4.18
N MET A 30 -1.77 5.05 -4.55
CA MET A 30 -2.58 3.93 -5.05
C MET A 30 -3.60 3.44 -4.02
N LEU A 31 -3.19 3.40 -2.74
CA LEU A 31 -4.09 3.02 -1.65
C LEU A 31 -5.12 4.12 -1.36
N GLU A 32 -4.71 5.39 -1.36
CA GLU A 32 -5.60 6.54 -1.17
C GLU A 32 -6.69 6.61 -2.25
N ASP A 33 -6.30 6.47 -3.52
CA ASP A 33 -7.23 6.46 -4.66
C ASP A 33 -8.23 5.31 -4.53
N TYR A 34 -7.76 4.09 -4.23
CA TYR A 34 -8.62 2.93 -4.03
C TYR A 34 -9.63 3.13 -2.88
N LEU A 35 -9.17 3.63 -1.74
CA LEU A 35 -10.04 3.87 -0.58
C LEU A 35 -11.09 4.95 -0.88
N HIS A 36 -10.73 5.96 -1.68
CA HIS A 36 -11.63 7.01 -2.12
C HIS A 36 -12.68 6.49 -3.12
N GLU A 37 -12.26 5.76 -4.15
CA GLU A 37 -13.14 5.18 -5.18
C GLU A 37 -14.17 4.19 -4.60
N HIS A 38 -13.79 3.49 -3.54
CA HIS A 38 -14.64 2.49 -2.88
C HIS A 38 -15.37 3.02 -1.63
N GLU A 39 -15.33 4.33 -1.38
CA GLU A 39 -16.06 4.99 -0.29
C GLU A 39 -15.83 4.36 1.11
N TYR A 40 -14.60 3.92 1.38
CA TYR A 40 -14.25 3.34 2.68
C TYR A 40 -14.44 4.34 3.82
N GLU A 41 -14.85 3.84 4.99
CA GLU A 41 -15.02 4.67 6.19
C GLU A 41 -13.75 5.46 6.51
N ARG A 42 -13.92 6.76 6.79
CA ARG A 42 -12.80 7.70 7.01
C ARG A 42 -11.77 7.20 8.03
N ASP A 43 -12.23 6.62 9.14
CA ASP A 43 -11.35 6.13 10.21
C ASP A 43 -10.60 4.86 9.83
N LEU A 44 -11.21 3.99 9.01
CA LEU A 44 -10.55 2.81 8.46
C LEU A 44 -9.52 3.25 7.42
N SER A 45 -9.88 4.13 6.50
CA SER A 45 -9.00 4.69 5.48
C SER A 45 -7.78 5.35 6.11
N TYR A 46 -7.97 6.20 7.13
CA TYR A 46 -6.88 6.85 7.86
C TYR A 46 -5.91 5.84 8.49
N ARG A 47 -6.44 4.79 9.15
CA ARG A 47 -5.61 3.74 9.75
C ARG A 47 -4.78 3.01 8.68
N MET A 48 -5.39 2.64 7.56
CA MET A 48 -4.71 1.92 6.49
C MET A 48 -3.61 2.75 5.84
N ILE A 49 -3.88 4.02 5.56
CA ILE A 49 -2.89 4.99 5.03
C ILE A 49 -1.72 5.14 6.00
N LYS A 50 -1.99 5.31 7.30
CA LYS A 50 -0.93 5.46 8.32
C LYS A 50 -0.09 4.20 8.49
N THR A 51 -0.69 3.02 8.36
CA THR A 51 0.05 1.75 8.35
C THR A 51 0.99 1.68 7.15
N LEU A 52 0.49 1.91 5.93
CA LEU A 52 1.32 1.87 4.72
C LEU A 52 2.45 2.91 4.78
N GLU A 53 2.15 4.13 5.25
CA GLU A 53 3.15 5.18 5.42
C GLU A 53 4.30 4.74 6.35
N ARG A 54 3.96 4.07 7.46
CA ARG A 54 4.95 3.54 8.41
C ARG A 54 5.78 2.42 7.79
N GLU A 55 5.15 1.50 7.06
CA GLU A 55 5.82 0.36 6.42
C GLU A 55 6.79 0.83 5.34
N LEU A 56 6.36 1.75 4.47
CA LEU A 56 7.21 2.38 3.47
C LEU A 56 8.43 3.07 4.10
N ARG A 57 8.22 3.81 5.21
CA ARG A 57 9.33 4.44 5.96
C ARG A 57 10.28 3.40 6.57
N SER A 58 9.77 2.28 7.08
CA SER A 58 10.61 1.21 7.63
C SER A 58 11.47 0.59 6.54
N MET A 59 10.87 0.18 5.43
CA MET A 59 11.59 -0.46 4.32
C MET A 59 12.62 0.47 3.67
N ASN A 60 12.36 1.78 3.63
CA ASN A 60 13.34 2.75 3.15
C ASN A 60 14.52 2.95 4.12
N LYS A 61 14.30 2.81 5.44
CA LYS A 61 15.38 2.84 6.43
C LYS A 61 16.24 1.57 6.36
N ASP A 62 15.62 0.41 6.15
CA ASP A 62 16.35 -0.86 5.98
C ASP A 62 17.18 -0.91 4.70
N LYS A 63 16.83 -0.13 3.67
CA LYS A 63 17.58 -0.01 2.41
C LYS A 63 18.76 0.98 2.44
N GLY A 64 19.10 1.52 3.62
CA GLY A 64 20.24 2.40 3.92
C GLY A 64 21.13 2.82 2.73
N LEU A 65 20.84 4.00 2.18
CA LEU A 65 21.83 4.88 1.56
C LEU A 65 22.26 5.93 2.59
#